data_AF-A0A837AP53-F1
#
_entry.id   AF-A0A837AP53-F1
#
_cell.length_a   1.000
_cell.length_b   1.000
_cell.length_c   1.000
_cell.angle_alpha   90.00
_cell.angle_beta   90.00
_cell.angle_gamma   90.00
#
_symmetry.space_group_name_H-M   'P 1'
#
loop_
_entity.id
_entity.type
_entity.pdbx_description
1 polymer ?
#
loop_
_entity_poly.entity_id
_entity_poly.type
_entity_poly.pdbx_seq_one_letter_code
_entity_poly.pdbx_strand_id
1 'polypeptide(L)' 'MNRPQRPVPRAAEGQVRIVGGRWRNTRLAVPSLPGLRPSSDRVRETVFNWLMPRLPGARVLDLFAGSG' A
#
# COMPACT_ATOMS: atom_id res chain seq x y z
N MET A 1 21.80 29.46 26.05
CA MET A 1 20.93 28.31 26.41
C MET A 1 20.21 27.86 25.15
N ASN A 2 20.65 26.77 24.52
CA ASN A 2 20.03 26.21 23.33
C ASN A 2 19.18 25.00 23.77
N ARG A 3 17.85 25.09 23.73
CA ARG A 3 16.97 23.95 23.99
C ARG A 3 17.10 22.96 22.82
N PRO A 4 17.40 21.68 23.05
CA PRO A 4 17.37 20.70 21.97
C PRO A 4 15.92 20.61 21.45
N GLN A 5 15.72 20.90 20.18
CA GLN A 5 14.42 20.70 19.53
C GLN A 5 14.11 19.21 19.55
N ARG A 6 12.98 18.83 20.15
CA ARG A 6 12.45 17.46 20.13
C ARG A 6 12.19 17.09 18.67
N PRO A 7 12.64 15.92 18.17
CA PRO A 7 12.33 15.51 16.81
C PRO A 7 10.81 15.46 16.65
N VAL A 8 10.31 16.17 15.64
CA VAL A 8 8.89 16.14 15.27
C VAL A 8 8.54 14.67 14.97
N PRO A 9 7.52 14.08 15.61
CA PRO A 9 7.14 12.72 15.28
C PRO A 9 6.81 12.67 13.78
N ARG A 10 7.55 11.87 13.01
CA ARG A 10 7.18 11.57 11.61
C ARG A 10 5.71 11.17 11.64
N ALA A 11 4.88 11.84 10.85
CA ALA A 11 3.46 11.52 10.72
C ALA A 11 3.33 9.99 10.61
N ALA A 12 2.53 9.38 11.49
CA ALA A 12 2.46 7.93 11.63
C ALA A 12 2.29 7.30 10.24
N GLU A 13 3.31 6.57 9.78
CA GLU A 13 3.33 5.97 8.45
C GLU A 13 2.11 5.04 8.31
N GLY A 14 1.34 5.22 7.25
CA GLY A 14 0.27 4.30 6.91
C GLY A 14 0.85 2.92 6.58
N GLN A 15 0.00 1.89 6.60
CA GLN A 15 0.42 0.55 6.20
C GLN A 15 -0.53 -0.04 5.17
N VAL A 16 0.03 -0.67 4.14
CA VAL A 16 -0.69 -1.49 3.18
C VAL A 16 -0.19 -2.92 3.31
N ARG A 17 -1.11 -3.89 3.37
CA ARG A 17 -0.76 -5.32 3.41
C ARG A 17 -0.93 -5.95 2.03
N ILE A 18 0.03 -6.76 1.62
CA ILE A 18 -0.09 -7.63 0.43
C ILE A 18 -0.94 -8.85 0.80
N VAL A 19 -2.06 -9.05 0.09
CA VAL A 19 -3.10 -10.03 0.47
C VAL A 19 -2.80 -11.44 -0.05
N GLY A 20 -2.05 -11.58 -1.15
CA GLY A 20 -1.80 -12.87 -1.82
C GLY A 20 -0.50 -12.94 -2.59
N GLY A 21 -0.29 -14.07 -3.28
CA GLY A 21 0.92 -14.34 -4.07
C GLY A 21 2.18 -14.54 -3.24
N ARG A 22 3.35 -14.43 -3.90
CA ARG A 22 4.68 -14.68 -3.32
C ARG A 22 4.96 -13.85 -2.06
N TRP A 23 4.40 -12.65 -1.96
CA TRP A 23 4.65 -11.71 -0.85
C TRP A 23 3.48 -11.58 0.13
N ARG A 24 2.57 -12.56 0.17
CA ARG A 24 1.41 -12.58 1.08
C ARG A 24 1.80 -12.24 2.52
N ASN A 25 0.97 -11.43 3.18
CA ASN A 25 1.12 -10.93 4.56
C ASN A 25 2.30 -9.98 4.79
N THR A 26 3.00 -9.55 3.74
CA THR A 26 3.97 -8.47 3.85
C THR A 26 3.25 -7.15 4.09
N ARG A 27 3.73 -6.35 5.06
CA ARG A 27 3.27 -4.98 5.30
C ARG A 27 4.26 -4.00 4.71
N LEU A 28 3.75 -3.06 3.91
CA LEU A 28 4.51 -1.99 3.31
C LEU A 28 4.19 -0.70 4.05
N ALA A 29 5.22 0.00 4.50
CA ALA A 29 5.08 1.36 5.02
C ALA A 29 4.75 2.30 3.86
N VAL A 30 3.73 3.13 4.04
CA VAL A 30 3.30 4.12 3.04
C VAL A 30 3.22 5.50 3.69
N PRO A 31 3.53 6.58 2.95
CA PRO A 31 3.41 7.94 3.47
C PRO A 31 1.98 8.23 3.94
N SER A 32 1.82 8.80 5.13
CA SER A 32 0.52 9.27 5.59
C SER A 32 0.27 10.67 5.05
N LEU A 33 -0.27 10.74 3.83
CA LEU A 33 -0.53 11.99 3.11
C LEU A 33 -2.03 12.31 3.08
N PRO A 34 -2.42 13.60 3.17
CA PRO A 34 -3.81 14.01 2.94
C PRO A 34 -4.31 13.52 1.58
N GLY A 35 -5.47 12.86 1.58
CA GLY A 35 -6.06 12.30 0.36
C GLY A 35 -5.62 10.88 0.01
N LEU A 36 -4.65 10.29 0.71
CA LEU A 36 -4.34 8.88 0.54
C LEU A 36 -5.54 8.03 0.99
N ARG A 37 -6.09 7.25 0.06
CA ARG A 37 -7.25 6.38 0.25
C ARG A 37 -6.82 4.94 -0.04
N PRO A 38 -6.22 4.21 0.92
CA PRO A 38 -5.87 2.82 0.68
C PRO A 38 -7.14 2.01 0.37
N SER A 39 -7.12 1.29 -0.76
CA SER A 39 -8.21 0.38 -1.11
C SER A 39 -8.32 -0.73 -0.06
N SER A 40 -9.55 -1.03 0.37
CA SER A 40 -9.78 -2.08 1.36
C SER A 40 -9.29 -3.43 0.86
N ASP A 41 -8.85 -4.28 1.78
CA ASP A 41 -8.38 -5.64 1.47
C ASP A 41 -9.40 -6.42 0.64
N ARG A 42 -10.70 -6.25 0.95
CA ARG A 42 -11.80 -6.91 0.24
C ARG A 42 -11.93 -6.48 -1.22
N VAL A 43 -11.75 -5.19 -1.52
CA VAL A 43 -11.80 -4.68 -2.90
C VAL A 43 -10.65 -5.27 -3.70
N ARG A 44 -9.43 -5.24 -3.12
CA ARG A 44 -8.24 -5.81 -3.76
C ARG A 44 -8.43 -7.31 -3.99
N GLU A 45 -8.86 -8.06 -2.98
CA GLU A 45 -9.16 -9.48 -3.09
C GLU A 45 -10.17 -9.80 -4.20
N THR A 46 -11.27 -9.04 -4.27
CA THR A 46 -12.32 -9.24 -5.29
C THR A 46 -11.77 -9.08 -6.71
N VAL A 47 -11.02 -8.02 -6.96
CA VAL A 47 -10.43 -7.74 -8.28
C VAL A 47 -9.41 -8.84 -8.66
N PHE A 48 -8.51 -9.20 -7.75
CA PHE A 48 -7.50 -10.23 -8.02
C PHE A 48 -8.10 -11.63 -8.21
N ASN A 49 -9.21 -11.94 -7.51
CA ASN A 49 -9.95 -13.18 -7.74
C ASN A 49 -10.54 -13.25 -9.15
N TRP A 50 -11.10 -12.13 -9.66
CA TRP A 50 -11.62 -12.07 -11.04
C TRP A 50 -10.51 -12.17 -12.09
N LEU A 51 -9.34 -11.60 -11.80
CA LEU A 51 -8.20 -11.59 -12.73
C LEU A 51 -7.34 -12.86 -12.66
N MET A 52 -7.52 -13.70 -11.64
CA MET A 52 -6.65 -14.85 -11.34
C MET A 52 -6.28 -15.70 -12.57
N PRO A 53 -7.21 -16.08 -13.48
CA PRO A 53 -6.87 -16.90 -14.65
C PRO A 53 -5.98 -16.20 -15.69
N ARG A 54 -5.91 -14.87 -15.65
CA ARG A 54 -5.21 -14.01 -16.62
C ARG A 54 -3.91 -13.42 -16.09
N LEU A 55 -3.68 -13.46 -14.77
CA LEU A 55 -2.50 -12.85 -14.14
C LEU A 55 -1.16 -13.54 -14.44
N PRO A 56 -1.07 -14.88 -14.57
CA PRO A 56 0.20 -15.52 -14.87
C PRO A 56 0.81 -15.02 -16.18
N GLY A 57 1.99 -14.40 -16.10
CA GLY A 57 2.69 -13.84 -17.26
C GLY A 57 2.13 -12.52 -17.80
N ALA A 58 1.13 -11.93 -17.15
CA ALA A 58 0.54 -10.67 -17.59
C ALA A 58 1.51 -9.49 -17.49
N ARG A 59 1.41 -8.57 -18.45
CA ARG A 59 1.96 -7.22 -18.33
C ARG A 59 0.87 -6.31 -17.79
N VAL A 60 1.08 -5.73 -16.61
CA VAL A 60 0.10 -4.88 -15.93
C VAL A 60 0.54 -3.41 -16.02
N LEU A 61 -0.41 -2.54 -16.34
CA LEU A 61 -0.26 -1.09 -16.29
C LEU A 61 -1.25 -0.54 -15.27
N ASP A 62 -0.73 0.16 -14.27
CA ASP A 62 -1.55 0.93 -13.33
C ASP A 62 -1.29 2.42 -13.55
N LEU A 63 -2.27 3.11 -14.12
CA LEU A 63 -2.18 4.53 -14.47
C LEU A 63 -2.22 5.44 -13.23
N PHE A 64 -2.71 4.95 -12.10
CA PHE A 64 -2.95 5.74 -10.88
C PHE A 64 -2.57 4.94 -9.62
N ALA A 65 -1.44 4.26 -9.65
CA ALA A 65 -1.02 3.31 -8.62
C ALA A 65 -1.00 3.89 -7.20
N GLY A 66 -0.77 5.20 -7.04
CA GLY A 66 -0.71 5.82 -5.72
C GLY A 66 0.36 5.15 -4.84
N SER A 67 -0.05 4.49 -3.76
CA SER A 67 0.85 3.74 -2.87
C SER A 67 1.23 2.34 -3.36
N GLY A 68 0.66 1.87 -4.46
CA GLY A 68 0.75 0.48 -4.95
C GLY A 68 -0.59 -0.23 -4.83
#